data_AF-A0AAJ1FRY7-F1
#
_entry.id   AF-A0AAJ1FRY7-F1
#
_cell.length_a   1.000
_cell.length_b   1.000
_cell.length_c   1.000
_cell.angle_alpha   90.00
_cell.angle_beta   90.00
_cell.angle_gamma   90.00
#
_symmetry.space_group_name_H-M   'P 1'
#
loop_
_entity.id
_entity.type
_entity.pdbx_description
1 polymer ?
#
loop_
_entity_poly.entity_id
_entity_poly.type
_entity_poly.pdbx_seq_one_letter_code
_entity_poly.pdbx_strand_id
1 'polypeptide(L)'
;MTEGTLVVTAPVGTGDAGASGTYGAYNPGGATGVNPSQAQAMLAQSIWNGGGFDGTCDIIERASNENNQEVVLNNFRQSIFFDQCIVTDNTGGVMNWLSSVEVRRSFQISDMGDQLSGSLWSPFSAMANFLWGNGRPMNVDINKIGLNLQPAGINGFQDKLASMSAPGVYNFTHQFAYNTGNDSVAANLYLGNITLKIEGTFNRAADGTWTLSANAKGFQDTYDFNASTHRTKAAEQLTTAGRFLQSLTGGSMPFPININGDLPVTMSGR
;
A
#
# COMPACT_ATOMS: atom_id res chain seq x y z
N MET A 1 6.42 20.25 35.61
CA MET A 1 7.06 20.49 34.29
C MET A 1 6.48 19.44 33.37
N THR A 2 5.55 19.82 32.51
CA THR A 2 5.00 18.94 31.48
C THR A 2 6.10 18.71 30.43
N GLU A 3 6.54 17.47 30.27
CA GLU A 3 7.42 17.09 29.16
C GLU A 3 6.74 17.51 27.86
N GLY A 4 7.35 18.46 27.16
CA GLY A 4 6.89 18.88 25.85
C GLY A 4 7.12 17.72 24.88
N THR A 5 6.06 17.11 24.38
CA THR A 5 6.14 16.17 23.27
C THR A 5 6.80 16.88 22.09
N LEU A 6 8.01 16.46 21.72
CA LEU A 6 8.72 17.00 20.55
C LEU A 6 7.92 16.64 19.30
N VAL A 7 7.35 17.66 18.64
CA VAL A 7 6.72 17.50 17.32
C VAL A 7 7.84 17.42 16.29
N VAL A 8 7.97 16.28 15.62
CA VAL A 8 8.94 16.13 14.53
C VAL A 8 8.28 16.57 13.23
N THR A 9 8.88 17.55 12.56
CA THR A 9 8.39 18.06 11.27
C THR A 9 9.07 17.34 10.12
N ALA A 10 8.32 17.08 9.05
CA ALA A 10 8.88 16.51 7.84
C ALA A 10 9.95 17.43 7.23
N PRO A 11 11.10 16.89 6.77
CA PRO A 11 12.12 17.67 6.09
C PRO A 11 11.64 18.12 4.71
N VAL A 12 12.18 19.24 4.23
CA VAL A 12 11.89 19.79 2.89
C VAL A 12 12.76 19.10 1.85
N GLY A 13 12.14 18.61 0.77
CA GLY A 13 12.85 18.13 -0.41
C GLY A 13 13.01 19.25 -1.43
N THR A 14 14.24 19.51 -1.86
CA THR A 14 14.57 20.65 -2.73
C THR A 14 14.90 20.28 -4.17
N GLY A 15 15.01 18.98 -4.49
CA GLY A 15 15.43 18.49 -5.80
C GLY A 15 14.44 17.52 -6.44
N ASP A 16 14.57 17.29 -7.74
CA ASP A 16 13.90 16.16 -8.37
C ASP A 16 14.57 14.87 -7.87
N ALA A 17 13.76 13.83 -7.62
CA ALA A 17 14.33 12.51 -7.46
C ALA A 17 15.15 12.23 -8.71
N GLY A 18 16.44 11.91 -8.54
CA GLY A 18 17.26 11.44 -9.64
C GLY A 18 16.51 10.29 -10.27
N ALA A 19 15.87 10.54 -11.42
CA ALA A 19 15.27 9.50 -12.21
C ALA A 19 16.34 8.42 -12.36
N SER A 20 15.99 7.18 -12.07
CA SER A 20 16.84 6.02 -12.32
C SER A 20 17.38 6.09 -13.76
N GLY A 21 18.60 6.59 -13.90
CA GLY A 21 19.08 7.04 -15.18
C GLY A 21 18.16 8.08 -15.82
N THR A 22 18.66 8.64 -16.89
CA THR A 22 17.84 8.85 -18.06
C THR A 22 16.62 7.88 -18.14
N TYR A 23 15.42 8.37 -17.80
CA TYR A 23 14.31 8.36 -18.77
C TYR A 23 14.55 9.45 -19.83
N GLY A 24 15.81 9.83 -20.06
CA GLY A 24 16.25 10.56 -21.21
C GLY A 24 16.51 9.57 -22.33
N ALA A 25 15.98 9.94 -23.48
CA ALA A 25 15.68 9.07 -24.59
C ALA A 25 14.58 8.05 -24.25
N TYR A 26 13.32 8.50 -24.32
CA TYR A 26 12.47 7.84 -25.30
C TYR A 26 13.24 7.89 -26.64
N ASN A 27 14.09 6.89 -26.87
CA ASN A 27 14.51 6.54 -28.20
C ASN A 27 13.41 5.60 -28.71
N PRO A 28 12.52 6.04 -29.62
CA PRO A 28 11.61 5.11 -30.30
C PRO A 28 12.36 4.05 -31.12
N GLY A 29 13.70 4.04 -31.11
CA GLY A 29 14.60 3.12 -31.79
C GLY A 29 14.58 1.67 -31.29
N GLY A 30 13.44 1.17 -30.84
CA GLY A 30 13.14 -0.26 -30.81
C GLY A 30 11.72 -0.41 -31.30
N ALA A 31 11.56 -0.75 -32.59
CA ALA A 31 10.31 -0.88 -33.33
C ALA A 31 9.09 -1.35 -32.49
N THR A 32 8.41 -0.43 -31.82
CA THR A 32 7.05 -0.66 -31.33
C THR A 32 6.12 -0.11 -32.40
N GLY A 33 5.36 -0.98 -33.07
CA GLY A 33 4.41 -0.60 -34.12
C GLY A 33 3.20 0.22 -33.65
N VAL A 34 3.32 0.98 -32.55
CA VAL A 34 2.28 1.80 -31.93
C VAL A 34 2.69 3.28 -31.93
N ASN A 35 1.70 4.17 -31.98
CA ASN A 35 1.97 5.60 -32.07
C ASN A 35 2.52 6.16 -30.73
N PRO A 36 3.17 7.33 -30.73
CA PRO A 36 3.79 7.90 -29.52
C PRO A 36 2.81 8.18 -28.36
N SER A 37 1.55 8.54 -28.65
CA SER A 37 0.55 8.80 -27.59
C SER A 37 0.07 7.51 -26.92
N GLN A 38 -0.06 6.42 -27.67
CA GLN A 38 -0.33 5.09 -27.14
C GLN A 38 0.84 4.60 -26.28
N ALA A 39 2.09 4.80 -26.73
CA ALA A 39 3.26 4.44 -25.94
C ALA A 39 3.32 5.19 -24.59
N GLN A 40 2.97 6.48 -24.58
CA GLN A 40 2.90 7.27 -23.35
C GLN A 40 1.77 6.80 -22.42
N ALA A 41 0.59 6.50 -22.96
CA ALA A 41 -0.52 5.95 -22.17
C ALA A 41 -0.17 4.58 -21.56
N MET A 42 0.50 3.72 -22.33
CA MET A 42 0.98 2.42 -21.85
C MET A 42 2.02 2.56 -20.74
N LEU A 43 2.92 3.54 -20.85
CA LEU A 43 3.89 3.86 -19.79
C LEU A 43 3.20 4.39 -18.53
N ALA A 44 2.26 5.33 -18.67
CA ALA A 44 1.51 5.86 -17.54
C ALA A 44 0.76 4.72 -16.82
N GLN A 45 0.15 3.80 -17.57
CA GLN A 45 -0.53 2.65 -17.00
C GLN A 45 0.44 1.67 -16.32
N SER A 46 1.64 1.45 -16.89
CA SER A 46 2.61 0.55 -16.28
C SER A 46 3.09 1.09 -14.93
N ILE A 47 3.36 2.40 -14.84
CA ILE A 47 3.76 3.07 -13.58
C ILE A 47 2.60 3.09 -12.58
N TRP A 48 1.38 3.37 -13.04
CA TRP A 48 0.16 3.27 -12.22
C TRP A 48 0.05 1.89 -11.57
N ASN A 49 0.45 0.85 -12.29
CA ASN A 49 0.45 -0.54 -11.84
C ASN A 49 1.75 -0.95 -11.10
N GLY A 50 2.63 0.00 -10.75
CA GLY A 50 3.87 -0.24 -9.99
C GLY A 50 5.16 -0.32 -10.81
N GLY A 51 5.11 -0.04 -12.11
CA GLY A 51 6.29 0.08 -12.95
C GLY A 51 7.29 1.09 -12.38
N GLY A 52 8.53 0.64 -12.14
CA GLY A 52 9.60 1.46 -11.54
C GLY A 52 9.65 1.43 -10.01
N PHE A 53 8.73 0.75 -9.32
CA PHE A 53 8.75 0.61 -7.88
C PHE A 53 10.05 -0.02 -7.36
N ASP A 54 10.44 -1.18 -7.92
CA ASP A 54 11.68 -1.87 -7.51
C ASP A 54 12.92 -1.01 -7.77
N GLY A 55 12.98 -0.31 -8.91
CA GLY A 55 14.08 0.59 -9.24
C GLY A 55 14.17 1.80 -8.30
N THR A 56 13.02 2.31 -7.84
CA THR A 56 12.95 3.36 -6.83
C THR A 56 13.48 2.83 -5.49
N CYS A 57 13.07 1.64 -5.08
CA CYS A 57 13.57 1.00 -3.86
C CYS A 57 15.09 0.76 -3.91
N ASP A 58 15.62 0.31 -5.06
CA ASP A 58 17.07 0.14 -5.29
C ASP A 58 17.85 1.46 -5.13
N ILE A 59 17.32 2.57 -5.67
CA ILE A 59 17.95 3.90 -5.54
C ILE A 59 17.95 4.34 -4.09
N ILE A 60 16.82 4.23 -3.41
CA ILE A 60 16.66 4.65 -2.03
C ILE A 60 17.58 3.85 -1.11
N GLU A 61 17.66 2.53 -1.29
CA GLU A 61 18.56 1.68 -0.53
C GLU A 61 20.03 2.10 -0.75
N ARG A 62 20.46 2.24 -2.01
CA ARG A 62 21.82 2.68 -2.32
C ARG A 62 22.14 4.03 -1.70
N ALA A 63 21.25 5.02 -1.86
CA ALA A 63 21.42 6.35 -1.30
C ALA A 63 21.44 6.33 0.24
N SER A 64 20.65 5.46 0.88
CA SER A 64 20.68 5.27 2.34
C SER A 64 22.03 4.71 2.79
N ASN A 65 22.58 3.73 2.07
CA ASN A 65 23.90 3.16 2.36
C ASN A 65 25.05 4.16 2.13
N GLU A 66 24.87 5.09 1.19
CA GLU A 66 25.80 6.19 0.91
C GLU A 66 25.62 7.41 1.84
N ASN A 67 24.65 7.36 2.78
CA ASN A 67 24.23 8.49 3.62
C ASN A 67 23.80 9.74 2.83
N ASN A 68 23.27 9.55 1.62
CA ASN A 68 22.81 10.61 0.75
C ASN A 68 21.34 10.98 1.05
N GLN A 69 21.15 11.78 2.10
CA GLN A 69 19.83 12.21 2.58
C GLN A 69 19.00 12.90 1.50
N GLU A 70 19.60 13.74 0.66
CA GLU A 70 18.88 14.48 -0.37
C GLU A 70 18.22 13.53 -1.38
N VAL A 71 18.95 12.53 -1.86
CA VAL A 71 18.42 11.54 -2.81
C VAL A 71 17.32 10.70 -2.16
N VAL A 72 17.47 10.29 -0.90
CA VAL A 72 16.44 9.54 -0.17
C VAL A 72 15.17 10.38 -0.04
N LEU A 73 15.27 11.61 0.45
CA LEU A 73 14.12 12.49 0.69
C LEU A 73 13.41 12.86 -0.61
N ASN A 74 14.15 13.15 -1.68
CA ASN A 74 13.55 13.47 -2.96
C ASN A 74 12.80 12.26 -3.54
N ASN A 75 13.35 11.04 -3.45
CA ASN A 75 12.61 9.85 -3.91
C ASN A 75 11.38 9.56 -3.03
N PHE A 76 11.48 9.67 -1.70
CA PHE A 76 10.34 9.52 -0.79
C PHE A 76 9.19 10.46 -1.13
N ARG A 77 9.51 11.76 -1.24
CA ARG A 77 8.55 12.81 -1.58
C ARG A 77 7.81 12.51 -2.89
N GLN A 78 8.52 12.01 -3.89
CA GLN A 78 7.96 11.69 -5.19
C GLN A 78 7.07 10.44 -5.16
N SER A 79 7.46 9.42 -4.39
CA SER A 79 6.62 8.23 -4.19
C SER A 79 5.33 8.57 -3.44
N ILE A 80 5.40 9.47 -2.45
CA ILE A 80 4.22 9.95 -1.71
C ILE A 80 3.30 10.76 -2.63
N PHE A 81 3.85 11.69 -3.41
CA PHE A 81 3.07 12.43 -4.41
C PHE A 81 2.31 11.47 -5.34
N PHE A 82 2.96 10.40 -5.77
CA PHE A 82 2.35 9.41 -6.64
C PHE A 82 1.21 8.65 -5.97
N ASP A 83 1.41 8.20 -4.72
CA ASP A 83 0.34 7.58 -3.92
C ASP A 83 -0.89 8.50 -3.80
N GLN A 84 -0.68 9.80 -3.56
CA GLN A 84 -1.76 10.80 -3.49
C GLN A 84 -2.45 11.05 -4.85
N CYS A 85 -1.73 10.92 -5.96
CA CYS A 85 -2.35 10.96 -7.29
C CYS A 85 -3.26 9.75 -7.53
N ILE A 86 -2.87 8.55 -7.08
CA ILE A 86 -3.71 7.35 -7.19
C ILE A 86 -4.95 7.49 -6.32
N VAL A 87 -4.82 7.99 -5.08
CA VAL A 87 -5.96 8.25 -4.19
C VAL A 87 -7.06 9.08 -4.87
N THR A 88 -6.65 10.06 -5.67
CA THR A 88 -7.57 11.01 -6.32
C THR A 88 -7.95 10.62 -7.75
N ASP A 89 -7.58 9.41 -8.20
CA ASP A 89 -7.71 8.95 -9.60
C ASP A 89 -7.15 9.98 -10.61
N ASN A 90 -6.13 10.74 -10.20
CA ASN A 90 -5.53 11.81 -10.99
C ASN A 90 -4.50 11.23 -11.98
N THR A 91 -5.00 10.70 -13.09
CA THR A 91 -4.17 10.17 -14.19
C THR A 91 -3.22 11.22 -14.78
N GLY A 92 -3.59 12.50 -14.75
CA GLY A 92 -2.69 13.61 -15.09
C GLY A 92 -1.50 13.75 -14.13
N GLY A 93 -1.69 13.40 -12.85
CA GLY A 93 -0.67 13.34 -11.82
C GLY A 93 0.48 12.37 -12.15
N VAL A 94 0.19 11.25 -12.83
CA VAL A 94 1.23 10.30 -13.27
C VAL A 94 2.09 10.88 -14.39
N MET A 95 1.48 11.60 -15.33
CA MET A 95 2.22 12.32 -16.36
C MET A 95 3.02 13.47 -15.76
N ASN A 96 2.50 14.11 -14.71
CA ASN A 96 3.22 15.09 -13.92
C ASN A 96 4.37 14.47 -13.13
N TRP A 97 4.32 13.19 -12.75
CA TRP A 97 5.47 12.49 -12.14
C TRP A 97 6.56 12.20 -13.17
N LEU A 98 6.18 11.83 -14.40
CA LEU A 98 7.11 11.62 -15.51
C LEU A 98 7.78 12.89 -16.02
N SER A 99 7.22 14.06 -15.70
CA SER A 99 7.71 15.36 -16.13
C SER A 99 8.17 16.20 -14.94
N SER A 100 9.20 17.03 -15.09
CA SER A 100 9.65 17.92 -14.00
C SER A 100 8.77 19.17 -13.90
N VAL A 101 7.46 18.98 -13.67
CA VAL A 101 6.46 20.06 -13.62
C VAL A 101 6.30 20.66 -12.22
N GLU A 102 5.80 21.90 -12.16
CA GLU A 102 5.77 22.68 -10.92
C GLU A 102 4.97 22.04 -9.79
N VAL A 103 3.82 21.44 -10.10
CA VAL A 103 2.98 20.76 -9.08
C VAL A 103 3.73 19.62 -8.39
N ARG A 104 4.59 18.90 -9.12
CA ARG A 104 5.44 17.84 -8.60
C ARG A 104 6.62 18.41 -7.79
N ARG A 105 7.24 19.49 -8.29
CA ARG A 105 8.41 20.11 -7.65
C ARG A 105 8.07 20.81 -6.34
N SER A 106 6.87 21.38 -6.26
CA SER A 106 6.39 22.11 -5.08
C SER A 106 5.87 21.17 -3.99
N PHE A 107 5.38 19.98 -4.32
CA PHE A 107 4.88 19.00 -3.34
C PHE A 107 5.94 18.69 -2.27
N GLN A 108 5.53 18.72 -1.01
CA GLN A 108 6.33 18.37 0.16
C GLN A 108 5.72 17.18 0.91
N ILE A 109 6.54 16.48 1.69
CA ILE A 109 6.08 15.35 2.51
C ILE A 109 4.97 15.79 3.48
N SER A 110 5.01 17.04 3.95
CA SER A 110 3.98 17.65 4.81
C SER A 110 2.62 17.82 4.13
N ASP A 111 2.56 17.82 2.79
CA ASP A 111 1.32 17.98 2.02
C ASP A 111 0.53 16.67 1.92
N MET A 112 1.11 15.56 2.40
CA MET A 112 0.49 14.24 2.36
C MET A 112 -0.82 14.20 3.17
N GLY A 113 -1.90 13.77 2.49
CA GLY A 113 -3.19 13.51 3.12
C GLY A 113 -3.17 12.34 4.10
N ASP A 114 -4.35 11.98 4.60
CA ASP A 114 -4.56 10.87 5.52
C ASP A 114 -5.04 9.58 4.81
N GLN A 115 -5.10 9.59 3.48
CA GLN A 115 -5.58 8.47 2.68
C GLN A 115 -4.41 7.77 1.96
N LEU A 116 -4.36 6.45 2.08
CA LEU A 116 -3.49 5.55 1.34
C LEU A 116 -4.23 5.02 0.12
N SER A 117 -3.53 4.88 -1.01
CA SER A 117 -4.13 4.35 -2.24
C SER A 117 -4.36 2.84 -2.23
N GLY A 118 -3.67 2.10 -1.36
CA GLY A 118 -3.63 0.63 -1.38
C GLY A 118 -2.63 0.04 -2.39
N SER A 119 -1.96 0.89 -3.17
CA SER A 119 -0.99 0.48 -4.19
C SER A 119 0.41 0.21 -3.60
N LEU A 120 1.34 -0.20 -4.46
CA LEU A 120 2.76 -0.36 -4.12
C LEU A 120 3.41 0.94 -3.62
N TRP A 121 2.77 2.09 -3.79
CA TRP A 121 3.30 3.39 -3.35
C TRP A 121 2.86 3.79 -1.93
N SER A 122 1.79 3.17 -1.41
CA SER A 122 1.29 3.41 -0.04
C SER A 122 2.30 3.12 1.08
N PRO A 123 3.24 2.15 0.98
CA PRO A 123 4.29 1.97 1.97
C PRO A 123 5.15 3.22 2.21
N PHE A 124 5.40 4.04 1.19
CA PHE A 124 6.15 5.30 1.34
C PHE A 124 5.37 6.32 2.18
N SER A 125 4.07 6.48 1.90
CA SER A 125 3.18 7.35 2.66
C SER A 125 3.02 6.89 4.10
N ALA A 126 2.81 5.59 4.32
CA ALA A 126 2.73 5.01 5.66
C ALA A 126 4.01 5.23 6.46
N MET A 127 5.19 4.98 5.86
CA MET A 127 6.45 5.22 6.54
C MET A 127 6.71 6.71 6.81
N ALA A 128 6.36 7.60 5.89
CA ALA A 128 6.46 9.04 6.13
C ALA A 128 5.58 9.49 7.30
N ASN A 129 4.37 8.93 7.43
CA ASN A 129 3.49 9.22 8.56
C ASN A 129 4.03 8.65 9.88
N PHE A 130 4.69 7.49 9.84
CA PHE A 130 5.38 6.94 11.01
C PHE A 130 6.52 7.85 11.50
N LEU A 131 7.29 8.42 10.58
CA LEU A 131 8.44 9.28 10.89
C LEU A 131 8.03 10.71 11.29
N TRP A 132 7.01 11.27 10.64
CA TRP A 132 6.70 12.71 10.71
C TRP A 132 5.22 13.03 10.89
N GLY A 133 4.35 12.03 10.90
CA GLY A 133 2.91 12.18 11.06
C GLY A 133 2.47 12.34 12.51
N ASN A 134 3.37 12.19 13.48
CA ASN A 134 3.10 12.37 14.92
C ASN A 134 1.87 11.57 15.41
N GLY A 135 1.75 10.31 14.97
CA GLY A 135 0.65 9.43 15.37
C GLY A 135 -0.69 9.68 14.65
N ARG A 136 -0.72 10.56 13.66
CA ARG A 136 -1.94 10.86 12.88
C ARG A 136 -2.52 9.58 12.25
N PRO A 137 -3.82 9.27 12.44
CA PRO A 137 -4.46 8.15 11.77
C PRO A 137 -4.39 8.26 10.25
N MET A 138 -4.27 7.13 9.56
CA MET A 138 -4.46 7.04 8.12
C MET A 138 -5.62 6.12 7.77
N ASN A 139 -6.05 6.16 6.51
CA ASN A 139 -7.21 5.45 6.01
C ASN A 139 -6.85 4.70 4.73
N VAL A 140 -7.43 3.52 4.54
CA VAL A 140 -7.38 2.78 3.27
C VAL A 140 -8.73 2.11 3.03
N ASP A 141 -9.18 2.09 1.77
CA ASP A 141 -10.39 1.35 1.38
C ASP A 141 -10.04 -0.14 1.22
N ILE A 142 -10.80 -1.02 1.87
CA ILE A 142 -10.65 -2.48 1.78
C ILE A 142 -10.72 -2.99 0.33
N ASN A 143 -11.44 -2.30 -0.54
CA ASN A 143 -11.56 -2.64 -1.95
C ASN A 143 -10.31 -2.29 -2.77
N LYS A 144 -9.36 -1.53 -2.21
CA LYS A 144 -8.15 -1.08 -2.89
C LYS A 144 -6.89 -1.85 -2.48
N ILE A 145 -6.96 -2.68 -1.44
CA ILE A 145 -5.80 -3.43 -0.92
C ILE A 145 -5.63 -4.82 -1.56
N GLY A 146 -6.51 -5.20 -2.49
CA GLY A 146 -6.34 -6.39 -3.33
C GLY A 146 -6.60 -7.73 -2.63
N LEU A 147 -7.43 -7.75 -1.58
CA LEU A 147 -7.82 -9.00 -0.91
C LEU A 147 -8.62 -9.90 -1.86
N ASN A 148 -8.31 -11.19 -1.85
CA ASN A 148 -9.01 -12.23 -2.57
C ASN A 148 -9.30 -13.39 -1.63
N LEU A 149 -10.28 -13.19 -0.74
CA LEU A 149 -10.56 -14.12 0.34
C LEU A 149 -11.05 -15.46 -0.21
N GLN A 150 -10.29 -16.52 0.06
CA GLN A 150 -10.64 -17.90 -0.30
C GLN A 150 -10.79 -18.76 0.96
N PRO A 151 -11.70 -19.76 0.98
CA PRO A 151 -11.92 -20.63 2.13
C PRO A 151 -10.64 -21.23 2.74
N ALA A 152 -9.68 -21.63 1.91
CA ALA A 152 -8.42 -22.23 2.35
C ALA A 152 -7.49 -21.24 3.07
N GLY A 153 -7.61 -19.94 2.81
CA GLY A 153 -6.82 -18.88 3.43
C GLY A 153 -7.45 -18.34 4.73
N ILE A 154 -8.66 -18.77 5.08
CA ILE A 154 -9.39 -18.27 6.25
C ILE A 154 -9.29 -19.28 7.39
N ASN A 155 -8.56 -18.91 8.44
CA ASN A 155 -8.43 -19.74 9.63
C ASN A 155 -9.79 -19.96 10.30
N GLY A 156 -10.09 -21.21 10.68
CA GLY A 156 -11.35 -21.61 11.32
C GLY A 156 -12.57 -21.64 10.39
N PHE A 157 -12.39 -21.41 9.07
CA PHE A 157 -13.52 -21.42 8.14
C PHE A 157 -14.19 -22.79 8.03
N GLN A 158 -13.40 -23.87 7.98
CA GLN A 158 -13.93 -25.23 7.88
C GLN A 158 -14.71 -25.65 9.13
N ASP A 159 -14.20 -25.30 10.32
CA ASP A 159 -14.93 -25.55 11.58
C ASP A 159 -16.24 -24.77 11.61
N LYS A 160 -16.24 -23.53 11.09
CA LYS A 160 -17.45 -22.74 10.95
C LYS A 160 -18.44 -23.41 9.99
N LEU A 161 -17.99 -23.88 8.82
CA LEU A 161 -18.84 -24.63 7.88
C LEU A 161 -19.41 -25.92 8.49
N ALA A 162 -18.62 -26.63 9.29
CA ALA A 162 -19.03 -27.86 9.96
C ALA A 162 -20.14 -27.63 11.01
N SER A 163 -20.17 -26.44 11.64
CA SER A 163 -21.27 -26.05 12.54
C SER A 163 -22.62 -25.85 11.84
N MET A 164 -22.62 -25.71 10.51
CA MET A 164 -23.78 -25.55 9.64
C MET A 164 -23.89 -26.74 8.68
N SER A 165 -23.86 -27.96 9.23
CA SER A 165 -23.76 -29.21 8.47
C SER A 165 -25.08 -29.68 7.85
N ALA A 166 -26.22 -29.30 8.43
CA ALA A 166 -27.53 -29.64 7.88
C ALA A 166 -27.86 -28.76 6.66
N PRO A 167 -28.68 -29.24 5.71
CA PRO A 167 -29.19 -28.40 4.62
C PRO A 167 -30.05 -27.25 5.17
N GLY A 168 -29.86 -26.04 4.62
CA GLY A 168 -30.59 -24.85 5.05
C GLY A 168 -29.86 -23.54 4.77
N VAL A 169 -30.50 -22.44 5.19
CA VAL A 169 -29.97 -21.08 5.09
C VAL A 169 -29.62 -20.58 6.49
N TYR A 170 -28.43 -20.02 6.65
CA TYR A 170 -27.83 -19.63 7.92
C TYR A 170 -27.26 -18.22 7.86
N ASN A 171 -27.33 -17.50 8.98
CA ASN A 171 -26.53 -16.30 9.17
C ASN A 171 -25.07 -16.71 9.39
N PHE A 172 -24.18 -16.18 8.56
CA PHE A 172 -22.75 -16.40 8.65
C PHE A 172 -22.09 -15.19 9.31
N THR A 173 -21.38 -15.41 10.41
CA THR A 173 -20.44 -14.44 10.97
C THR A 173 -19.16 -15.16 11.38
N HIS A 174 -18.01 -14.61 10.98
CA HIS A 174 -16.70 -15.16 11.34
C HIS A 174 -15.66 -14.06 11.39
N GLN A 175 -14.87 -14.01 12.46
CA GLN A 175 -13.75 -13.08 12.63
C GLN A 175 -12.45 -13.88 12.67
N PHE A 176 -11.43 -13.40 11.96
CA PHE A 176 -10.17 -14.13 11.80
C PHE A 176 -9.01 -13.16 11.53
N ALA A 177 -7.80 -13.57 11.91
CA ALA A 177 -6.58 -12.92 11.44
C ALA A 177 -6.29 -13.35 10.00
N TYR A 178 -5.77 -12.43 9.19
CA TYR A 178 -5.49 -12.65 7.78
C TYR A 178 -4.17 -12.00 7.38
N ASN A 179 -3.29 -12.78 6.73
CA ASN A 179 -2.08 -12.27 6.14
C ASN A 179 -2.40 -11.66 4.77
N THR A 180 -2.31 -10.33 4.65
CA THR A 180 -2.57 -9.64 3.38
C THR A 180 -1.62 -10.07 2.26
N GLY A 181 -0.42 -10.56 2.60
CA GLY A 181 0.56 -11.08 1.64
C GLY A 181 0.16 -12.36 0.93
N ASN A 182 -0.92 -13.02 1.36
CA ASN A 182 -1.52 -14.11 0.60
C ASN A 182 -2.07 -13.64 -0.75
N ASP A 183 -2.52 -12.38 -0.82
CA ASP A 183 -3.22 -11.83 -2.00
C ASP A 183 -2.50 -10.63 -2.61
N SER A 184 -1.86 -9.79 -1.79
CA SER A 184 -1.34 -8.49 -2.20
C SER A 184 0.00 -8.20 -1.55
N VAL A 185 1.05 -8.17 -2.37
CA VAL A 185 2.40 -7.74 -1.94
C VAL A 185 2.36 -6.29 -1.44
N ALA A 186 1.62 -5.42 -2.12
CA ALA A 186 1.48 -4.01 -1.74
C ALA A 186 0.88 -3.84 -0.35
N ALA A 187 -0.25 -4.50 -0.08
CA ALA A 187 -0.89 -4.46 1.24
C ALA A 187 0.03 -5.03 2.32
N ASN A 188 0.74 -6.12 2.02
CA ASN A 188 1.65 -6.74 2.97
C ASN A 188 2.82 -5.83 3.40
N LEU A 189 3.27 -4.93 2.53
CA LEU A 189 4.36 -4.01 2.83
C LEU A 189 3.99 -2.93 3.86
N TYR A 190 2.72 -2.73 4.20
CA TYR A 190 2.35 -1.74 5.22
C TYR A 190 1.24 -2.19 6.18
N LEU A 191 0.43 -3.20 5.86
CA LEU A 191 -0.56 -3.78 6.76
C LEU A 191 -0.11 -5.11 7.37
N GLY A 192 0.66 -5.91 6.62
CA GLY A 192 1.06 -7.25 7.06
C GLY A 192 -0.14 -8.14 7.42
N ASN A 193 -0.24 -8.52 8.70
CA ASN A 193 -1.36 -9.31 9.22
C ASN A 193 -2.44 -8.40 9.80
N ILE A 194 -3.65 -8.50 9.27
CA ILE A 194 -4.82 -7.73 9.72
C ILE A 194 -5.87 -8.63 10.37
N THR A 195 -6.86 -8.04 11.03
CA THR A 195 -8.06 -8.75 11.46
C THR A 195 -9.23 -8.40 10.54
N LEU A 196 -9.93 -9.42 10.07
CA LEU A 196 -11.12 -9.29 9.23
C LEU A 196 -12.33 -9.93 9.91
N LYS A 197 -13.52 -9.45 9.54
CA LYS A 197 -14.80 -10.09 9.86
C LYS A 197 -15.62 -10.24 8.59
N ILE A 198 -16.16 -11.44 8.36
CA ILE A 198 -17.11 -11.72 7.27
C ILE A 198 -18.50 -11.90 7.87
N GLU A 199 -19.48 -11.20 7.31
CA GLU A 199 -20.90 -11.30 7.69
C GLU A 199 -21.79 -11.44 6.45
N GLY A 200 -22.69 -12.42 6.47
CA GLY A 200 -23.57 -12.66 5.33
C GLY A 200 -24.49 -13.86 5.49
N THR A 201 -24.90 -14.41 4.34
CA THR A 201 -25.81 -15.56 4.26
C THR A 201 -25.08 -16.76 3.69
N PHE A 202 -25.14 -17.88 4.42
CA PHE A 202 -24.64 -19.18 3.99
C PHE A 202 -25.81 -20.09 3.64
N ASN A 203 -25.74 -20.75 2.50
CA ASN A 203 -26.75 -21.71 2.05
C ASN A 203 -26.07 -23.07 1.81
N ARG A 204 -26.58 -24.13 2.44
CA ARG A 204 -26.16 -25.51 2.20
C ARG A 204 -27.32 -26.30 1.59
N ALA A 205 -27.11 -26.84 0.40
CA ALA A 205 -28.08 -27.68 -0.28
C ALA A 205 -28.05 -29.12 0.27
N ALA A 206 -29.12 -29.88 -0.02
CA ALA A 206 -29.28 -31.26 0.42
C ALA A 206 -28.21 -32.21 -0.14
N ASP A 207 -27.60 -31.87 -1.27
CA ASP A 207 -26.51 -32.64 -1.89
C ASP A 207 -25.12 -32.35 -1.30
N GLY A 208 -25.05 -31.46 -0.31
CA GLY A 208 -23.84 -31.03 0.37
C GLY A 208 -23.17 -29.79 -0.25
N THR A 209 -23.58 -29.35 -1.44
CA THR A 209 -23.05 -28.12 -2.03
C THR A 209 -23.44 -26.91 -1.20
N TRP A 210 -22.59 -25.88 -1.21
CA TRP A 210 -22.83 -24.68 -0.43
C TRP A 210 -22.40 -23.41 -1.15
N THR A 211 -23.05 -22.30 -0.80
CA THR A 211 -22.70 -20.95 -1.22
C THR A 211 -22.70 -20.01 -0.02
N LEU A 212 -21.78 -19.02 -0.04
CA LEU A 212 -21.70 -17.93 0.91
C LEU A 212 -21.75 -16.62 0.12
N SER A 213 -22.69 -15.74 0.46
CA SER A 213 -22.75 -14.36 -0.03
C SER A 213 -22.67 -13.43 1.17
N ALA A 214 -21.58 -12.66 1.25
CA ALA A 214 -21.22 -11.91 2.45
C ALA A 214 -20.47 -10.62 2.13
N ASN A 215 -20.24 -9.79 3.15
CA ASN A 215 -19.29 -8.69 3.11
C ASN A 215 -18.18 -8.92 4.15
N ALA A 216 -16.94 -8.65 3.75
CA ALA A 216 -15.79 -8.57 4.64
C ALA A 216 -15.56 -7.11 5.08
N LYS A 217 -15.22 -6.92 6.35
CA LYS A 217 -14.80 -5.65 6.94
C LYS A 217 -13.44 -5.82 7.62
N GLY A 218 -12.61 -4.78 7.53
CA GLY A 218 -11.35 -4.71 8.25
C GLY A 218 -11.52 -4.05 9.61
N PHE A 219 -10.79 -4.54 10.60
CA PHE A 219 -10.57 -3.77 11.83
C PHE A 219 -9.42 -2.79 11.62
N GLN A 220 -9.35 -1.77 12.47
CA GLN A 220 -8.21 -0.87 12.52
C GLN A 220 -6.94 -1.67 12.80
N ASP A 221 -5.89 -1.40 12.02
CA ASP A 221 -4.57 -1.97 12.18
C ASP A 221 -3.61 -0.94 12.78
N THR A 222 -2.53 -1.39 13.42
CA THR A 222 -1.49 -0.50 13.95
C THR A 222 -0.23 -0.60 13.11
N TYR A 223 0.13 0.50 12.46
CA TYR A 223 1.42 0.60 11.78
C TYR A 223 2.51 0.94 12.77
N ASP A 224 3.47 0.04 12.98
CA ASP A 224 4.59 0.18 13.92
C ASP A 224 5.98 0.07 13.25
N PHE A 225 6.02 -0.06 11.93
CA PHE A 225 7.24 -0.26 11.14
C PHE A 225 8.10 -1.44 11.64
N ASN A 226 7.47 -2.54 12.06
CA ASN A 226 8.21 -3.73 12.44
C ASN A 226 8.86 -4.41 11.23
N ALA A 227 10.19 -4.44 11.19
CA ALA A 227 11.01 -5.08 10.15
C ALA A 227 10.66 -6.56 9.87
N SER A 228 9.91 -7.24 10.75
CA SER A 228 9.58 -8.66 10.63
C SER A 228 8.38 -9.00 9.70
N THR A 229 7.62 -8.01 9.20
CA THR A 229 6.44 -8.25 8.32
C THR A 229 6.77 -8.19 6.82
N HIS A 230 8.04 -7.99 6.49
CA HIS A 230 8.54 -7.55 5.20
C HIS A 230 9.37 -8.68 4.52
N ARG A 231 8.72 -9.58 3.79
CA ARG A 231 9.35 -10.82 3.24
C ARG A 231 9.84 -10.72 1.78
N THR A 232 9.82 -9.54 1.16
CA THR A 232 10.27 -9.32 -0.23
C THR A 232 11.50 -8.41 -0.28
N LYS A 233 12.25 -8.42 -1.39
CA LYS A 233 13.42 -7.53 -1.60
C LYS A 233 13.08 -6.07 -1.28
N ALA A 234 11.98 -5.55 -1.85
CA ALA A 234 11.51 -4.19 -1.58
C ALA A 234 11.27 -3.91 -0.09
N ALA A 235 10.87 -4.93 0.66
CA ALA A 235 10.59 -4.85 2.07
C ALA A 235 11.88 -4.71 2.91
N GLU A 236 12.96 -5.42 2.54
CA GLU A 236 14.30 -5.20 3.10
C GLU A 236 14.83 -3.80 2.79
N GLN A 237 14.61 -3.34 1.55
CA GLN A 237 15.05 -2.01 1.09
C GLN A 237 14.34 -0.88 1.83
N LEU A 238 13.02 -0.99 1.99
CA LEU A 238 12.23 -0.06 2.80
C LEU A 238 12.66 -0.09 4.26
N THR A 239 13.01 -1.27 4.80
CA THR A 239 13.57 -1.38 6.15
C THR A 239 14.90 -0.63 6.29
N THR A 240 15.82 -0.78 5.34
CA THR A 240 17.08 -0.04 5.30
C THR A 240 16.85 1.47 5.24
N ALA A 241 15.96 1.91 4.35
CA ALA A 241 15.59 3.32 4.22
C ALA A 241 14.96 3.90 5.49
N GLY A 242 14.03 3.17 6.11
CA GLY A 242 13.37 3.61 7.33
C GLY A 242 14.33 3.69 8.51
N ARG A 243 15.29 2.77 8.64
CA ARG A 243 16.35 2.86 9.67
C ARG A 243 17.23 4.09 9.46
N PHE A 244 17.64 4.36 8.21
CA PHE A 244 18.41 5.55 7.88
C PHE A 244 17.62 6.82 8.23
N LEU A 245 16.37 6.94 7.78
CA LEU A 245 15.53 8.11 8.07
C LEU A 245 15.25 8.29 9.57
N GLN A 246 14.97 7.22 10.31
CA GLN A 246 14.82 7.28 11.77
C GLN A 246 16.07 7.82 12.46
N SER A 247 17.27 7.45 11.98
CA SER A 247 18.53 7.96 12.52
C SER A 247 18.71 9.46 12.33
N LEU A 248 18.06 10.05 11.33
CA LEU A 248 18.11 11.48 11.03
C LEU A 248 17.05 12.31 11.77
N THR A 249 15.89 11.72 12.04
CA THR A 249 14.71 12.47 12.52
C THR A 249 14.54 12.42 14.03
N GLY A 250 15.12 11.41 14.69
CA GLY A 250 15.00 11.21 16.14
C GLY A 250 13.58 10.91 16.63
N GLY A 251 12.63 10.70 15.71
CA GLY A 251 11.23 10.44 16.01
C GLY A 251 10.63 9.39 15.10
N SER A 252 9.88 8.49 15.73
CA SER A 252 9.06 7.46 15.11
C SER A 252 7.87 7.22 16.03
N MET A 253 6.66 7.25 15.48
CA MET A 253 5.45 7.07 16.26
C MET A 253 4.48 6.12 15.54
N PRO A 254 4.17 4.95 16.12
CA PRO A 254 3.13 4.09 15.61
C PRO A 254 1.80 4.84 15.48
N PHE A 255 1.01 4.49 14.48
CA PHE A 255 -0.26 5.15 14.21
C PHE A 255 -1.30 4.15 13.69
N PRO A 256 -2.60 4.44 13.89
CA PRO A 256 -3.66 3.56 13.41
C PRO A 256 -3.91 3.74 11.90
N ILE A 257 -4.13 2.63 11.20
CA ILE A 257 -4.67 2.60 9.84
C ILE A 257 -6.10 2.06 9.89
N ASN A 258 -7.07 2.90 9.50
CA ASN A 258 -8.45 2.50 9.36
C ASN A 258 -8.66 1.80 8.01
N ILE A 259 -9.11 0.54 8.05
CA ILE A 259 -9.49 -0.23 6.86
C ILE A 259 -11.00 -0.05 6.65
N ASN A 260 -11.37 0.89 5.78
CA ASN A 260 -12.74 1.35 5.59
C ASN A 260 -13.44 0.60 4.46
N GLY A 261 -14.77 0.59 4.48
CA GLY A 261 -15.61 0.01 3.44
C GLY A 261 -16.07 -1.43 3.71
N ASP A 262 -16.80 -1.97 2.74
CA ASP A 262 -17.33 -3.32 2.72
C ASP A 262 -16.79 -4.01 1.45
N LEU A 263 -16.12 -5.15 1.61
CA LEU A 263 -15.65 -5.98 0.49
C LEU A 263 -16.67 -7.09 0.20
N PRO A 264 -17.39 -7.07 -0.92
CA PRO A 264 -18.28 -8.17 -1.27
C PRO A 264 -17.52 -9.46 -1.49
N VAL A 265 -17.98 -10.54 -0.87
CA VAL A 265 -17.37 -11.87 -0.92
C VAL A 265 -18.42 -12.89 -1.34
N THR A 266 -18.11 -13.64 -2.39
CA THR A 266 -18.89 -14.82 -2.78
C THR A 266 -17.98 -16.04 -2.81
N MET A 267 -18.36 -17.08 -2.10
CA MET A 267 -17.63 -18.36 -2.06
C MET A 267 -18.60 -19.51 -2.28
N SER A 268 -18.10 -20.61 -2.83
CA SER A 268 -18.89 -21.83 -3.02
C SER A 268 -18.02 -23.08 -2.90
N GLY A 269 -18.63 -24.20 -2.55
CA GLY A 269 -17.94 -25.49 -2.47
C GLY A 269 -18.90 -26.65 -2.24
N ARG A 270 -18.35 -27.77 -1.78
CA ARG A 270 -19.06 -28.98 -1.40
C ARG A 270 -18.49 -29.54 -0.11
#